data_AF-A0A2N2HYK2-F1
#
_entry.id   AF-A0A2N2HYK2-F1
#
_cell.length_a   1.000
_cell.length_b   1.000
_cell.length_c   1.000
_cell.angle_alpha   90.00
_cell.angle_beta   90.00
_cell.angle_gamma   90.00
#
_symmetry.space_group_name_H-M   'P 1'
#
loop_
_entity.id
_entity.type
_entity.pdbx_description
1 polymer ?
#
loop_
_entity_poly.entity_id
_entity_poly.type
_entity_poly.pdbx_seq_one_letter_code
_entity_poly.pdbx_strand_id
1 'polypeptide(L)'
;MKNFNPDSYCGIYCGACSVYMSGATGHYDGFVACLGSVPKEEIACSGCKSDKLYAGCRLCKFRDCAVSKGIAHCVDCVDYPCKMYKQWQSAAKFLPHVSEAAPSLTVIKFDGVDTWLAAQKKRWSCPECGAPFSWYAPECSACGHSLASEAYKMAGWRKLLCRFLLPILYRKAKGKA
;
A
#
# COMPACT_ATOMS: atom_id res chain seq x y z
N MET A 1 -12.26 -14.88 2.38
CA MET A 1 -10.94 -14.19 2.19
C MET A 1 -9.77 -15.18 2.34
N LYS A 2 -9.72 -16.29 1.59
CA LYS A 2 -8.75 -17.37 1.91
C LYS A 2 -7.30 -17.16 1.40
N ASN A 3 -6.99 -16.14 0.58
CA ASN A 3 -5.68 -16.02 -0.09
C ASN A 3 -5.03 -14.61 -0.02
N PHE A 4 -5.34 -13.78 0.97
CA PHE A 4 -4.70 -12.46 1.09
C PHE A 4 -3.31 -12.55 1.75
N ASN A 5 -2.29 -11.98 1.12
CA ASN A 5 -0.96 -11.82 1.71
C ASN A 5 -0.64 -10.32 1.94
N PRO A 6 -0.59 -9.84 3.20
CA PRO A 6 -0.25 -8.44 3.50
C PRO A 6 1.23 -8.10 3.32
N ASP A 7 2.10 -9.09 3.14
CA ASP A 7 3.53 -8.91 2.91
C ASP A 7 3.82 -8.30 1.51
N SER A 8 4.92 -7.54 1.41
CA SER A 8 5.39 -6.98 0.16
C SER A 8 6.90 -6.97 0.07
N TYR A 9 7.41 -6.99 -1.17
CA TYR A 9 8.85 -6.97 -1.42
C TYR A 9 9.52 -5.68 -0.91
N CYS A 10 8.84 -4.53 -0.98
CA CYS A 10 9.45 -3.24 -0.64
C CYS A 10 9.27 -2.82 0.83
N GLY A 11 8.63 -3.65 1.68
CA GLY A 11 8.38 -3.32 3.08
C GLY A 11 7.15 -2.43 3.32
N ILE A 12 6.34 -2.15 2.30
CA ILE A 12 5.02 -1.56 2.51
C ILE A 12 4.04 -2.63 2.99
N TYR A 13 3.17 -2.30 3.95
CA TYR A 13 2.18 -3.24 4.46
C TYR A 13 0.88 -3.23 3.62
N CYS A 14 0.69 -4.24 2.76
CA CYS A 14 -0.51 -4.31 1.90
C CYS A 14 -1.82 -4.36 2.68
N GLY A 15 -1.81 -4.79 3.95
CA GLY A 15 -2.99 -4.85 4.82
C GLY A 15 -3.61 -3.49 5.15
N ALA A 16 -2.87 -2.39 4.99
CA ALA A 16 -3.40 -1.02 5.15
C ALA A 16 -3.49 -0.26 3.82
N CYS A 17 -3.30 -0.96 2.69
CA CYS A 17 -3.42 -0.34 1.38
C CYS A 17 -4.87 0.06 1.11
N SER A 18 -5.08 1.33 0.75
CA SER A 18 -6.38 1.88 0.38
C SER A 18 -7.14 1.07 -0.66
N VAL A 19 -6.45 0.60 -1.71
CA VAL A 19 -7.03 -0.22 -2.78
C VAL A 19 -7.50 -1.57 -2.24
N TYR A 20 -6.63 -2.30 -1.52
CA TYR A 20 -7.00 -3.58 -0.93
C TYR A 20 -8.16 -3.43 0.06
N MET A 21 -8.08 -2.46 0.97
CA MET A 21 -9.11 -2.20 1.96
C MET A 21 -10.45 -1.82 1.33
N SER A 22 -10.42 -1.05 0.24
CA SER A 22 -11.64 -0.71 -0.52
C SER A 22 -12.28 -1.94 -1.16
N GLY A 23 -11.48 -2.85 -1.72
CA GLY A 23 -11.99 -4.11 -2.26
C GLY A 23 -12.48 -5.08 -1.17
N ALA A 24 -11.85 -5.08 0.00
CA ALA A 24 -12.18 -5.98 1.11
C ALA A 24 -13.41 -5.53 1.93
N THR A 25 -13.60 -4.21 2.09
CA THR A 25 -14.62 -3.63 2.97
C THR A 25 -15.75 -2.93 2.21
N GLY A 26 -15.53 -2.55 0.94
CA GLY A 26 -16.46 -1.73 0.18
C GLY A 26 -16.39 -0.23 0.51
N HIS A 27 -15.57 0.20 1.47
CA HIS A 27 -15.44 1.60 1.89
C HIS A 27 -14.24 2.29 1.25
N TYR A 28 -14.43 3.51 0.75
CA TYR A 28 -13.39 4.27 0.06
C TYR A 28 -12.83 5.36 0.96
N ASP A 29 -11.51 5.33 1.15
CA ASP A 29 -10.80 6.41 1.79
C ASP A 29 -10.51 7.56 0.81
N GLY A 30 -9.88 8.62 1.31
CA GLY A 30 -9.55 9.77 0.48
C GLY A 30 -8.69 9.42 -0.74
N PHE A 31 -7.81 8.42 -0.66
CA PHE A 31 -6.93 8.03 -1.75
C PHE A 31 -7.72 7.34 -2.87
N VAL A 32 -8.61 6.39 -2.53
CA VAL A 32 -9.46 5.74 -3.55
C VAL A 32 -10.47 6.71 -4.15
N ALA A 33 -10.98 7.68 -3.39
CA ALA A 33 -11.78 8.77 -3.96
C ALA A 33 -11.01 9.60 -5.01
N CYS A 34 -9.67 9.62 -4.98
CA CYS A 34 -8.86 10.23 -6.03
C CYS A 34 -8.63 9.30 -7.24
N LEU A 35 -8.86 7.99 -7.09
CA LEU A 35 -8.79 6.99 -8.16
C LEU A 35 -10.11 6.88 -8.95
N GLY A 36 -10.99 7.88 -8.91
CA GLY A 36 -12.38 7.86 -9.42
C GLY A 36 -12.62 7.47 -10.88
N SER A 37 -11.61 6.95 -11.58
CA SER A 37 -11.66 6.36 -12.93
C SER A 37 -11.41 4.84 -12.96
N VAL A 38 -11.16 4.20 -11.81
CA VAL A 38 -10.92 2.74 -11.72
C VAL A 38 -12.24 2.04 -11.37
N PRO A 39 -12.77 1.16 -12.25
CA PRO A 39 -13.96 0.38 -11.96
C PRO A 39 -13.79 -0.45 -10.69
N LYS A 40 -14.87 -0.63 -9.91
CA LYS A 40 -14.81 -1.33 -8.61
C LYS A 40 -14.30 -2.76 -8.75
N GLU A 41 -14.61 -3.38 -9.88
CA GLU A 41 -14.22 -4.73 -10.27
C GLU A 41 -12.69 -4.84 -10.49
N GLU A 42 -12.03 -3.73 -10.83
CA GLU A 42 -10.58 -3.62 -11.03
C GLU A 42 -9.81 -3.31 -9.73
N ILE A 43 -10.50 -3.07 -8.60
CA ILE A 43 -9.92 -2.81 -7.27
C ILE A 43 -9.62 -4.11 -6.50
N ALA A 44 -10.03 -5.27 -7.03
CA ALA A 44 -9.80 -6.55 -6.38
C ALA A 44 -8.31 -6.96 -6.38
N CYS A 45 -7.70 -7.05 -5.20
CA CYS A 45 -6.30 -7.39 -4.99
C CYS A 45 -6.16 -8.40 -3.84
N SER A 46 -5.16 -9.29 -3.91
CA SER A 46 -4.83 -10.26 -2.85
C SER A 46 -3.43 -10.08 -2.28
N GLY A 47 -2.81 -8.92 -2.52
CA GLY A 47 -1.50 -8.55 -1.97
C GLY A 47 -0.37 -8.62 -3.00
N CYS A 48 0.74 -7.96 -2.70
CA CYS A 48 1.85 -7.77 -3.63
C CYS A 48 2.52 -9.09 -4.05
N LYS A 49 2.61 -10.05 -3.12
CA LYS A 49 3.17 -11.39 -3.33
C LYS A 49 2.13 -12.41 -3.82
N SER A 50 1.01 -11.96 -4.40
CA SER A 50 -0.02 -12.81 -5.02
C SER A 50 -0.10 -12.61 -6.53
N ASP A 51 -0.83 -13.48 -7.21
CA ASP A 51 -1.11 -13.35 -8.66
C ASP A 51 -2.29 -12.40 -8.93
N LYS A 52 -3.16 -12.17 -7.94
CA LYS A 52 -4.32 -11.29 -8.08
C LYS A 52 -3.95 -9.86 -7.66
N LEU A 53 -3.52 -9.07 -8.64
CA LEU A 53 -3.03 -7.71 -8.44
C LEU A 53 -3.97 -6.64 -9.02
N TYR A 54 -4.08 -5.53 -8.29
CA TYR A 54 -4.56 -4.25 -8.82
C TYR A 54 -3.68 -3.79 -9.99
N ALA A 55 -4.28 -3.17 -11.01
CA ALA A 55 -3.60 -2.72 -12.24
C ALA A 55 -2.32 -1.90 -11.97
N GLY A 56 -2.35 -0.97 -11.01
CA GLY A 56 -1.16 -0.19 -10.66
C GLY A 56 -0.02 -1.01 -10.05
N CYS A 57 -0.34 -2.10 -9.34
CA CYS A 57 0.64 -3.01 -8.77
C CYS A 57 1.25 -3.96 -9.81
N ARG A 58 0.58 -4.21 -10.94
CA ARG A 58 1.11 -5.01 -12.05
C ARG A 58 2.30 -4.35 -12.76
N LEU A 59 2.46 -3.04 -12.63
CA LEU A 59 3.57 -2.27 -13.20
C LEU A 59 4.67 -1.95 -12.16
N CYS A 60 4.62 -2.58 -10.99
CA CYS A 60 5.53 -2.29 -9.90
C CYS A 60 6.92 -2.90 -10.16
N LYS A 61 7.89 -2.05 -10.50
CA LYS A 61 9.28 -2.45 -10.74
C LYS A 61 9.97 -3.14 -9.56
N PHE A 62 9.56 -2.85 -8.31
CA PHE A 62 10.10 -3.55 -7.14
C PHE A 62 9.69 -5.01 -7.09
N ARG A 63 8.42 -5.30 -7.45
CA ARG A 63 7.92 -6.67 -7.52
C ARG A 63 8.67 -7.44 -8.61
N ASP A 64 8.71 -6.90 -9.82
CA ASP A 64 9.35 -7.57 -10.96
C ASP A 64 10.83 -7.86 -10.69
N CYS A 65 11.54 -6.89 -10.10
CA CYS A 65 12.93 -7.03 -9.69
C CYS A 65 13.13 -8.09 -8.60
N ALA A 66 12.27 -8.11 -7.57
CA ALA A 66 12.39 -9.07 -6.49
C ALA A 66 12.07 -10.50 -6.94
N VAL A 67 11.04 -10.66 -7.77
CA VAL A 67 10.68 -11.95 -8.39
C VAL A 67 11.80 -12.45 -9.29
N SER A 68 12.35 -11.60 -10.17
CA SER A 68 13.43 -12.03 -11.09
C SER A 68 14.74 -12.37 -10.37
N LYS A 69 15.02 -11.72 -9.24
CA LYS A 69 16.17 -12.02 -8.37
C LYS A 69 15.90 -13.17 -7.38
N GLY A 70 14.66 -13.67 -7.28
CA GLY A 70 14.30 -14.72 -6.33
C GLY A 70 14.42 -14.31 -4.86
N ILE A 71 14.28 -13.02 -4.54
CA ILE A 71 14.43 -12.50 -3.16
C ILE A 71 13.06 -12.27 -2.50
N ALA A 72 12.99 -12.50 -1.19
CA ALA A 72 11.77 -12.32 -0.42
C ALA A 72 11.47 -10.83 -0.17
N HIS A 73 12.50 -10.04 0.13
CA HIS A 73 12.36 -8.61 0.40
C HIS A 73 13.51 -7.83 -0.23
N CYS A 74 13.30 -6.54 -0.48
CA CYS A 74 14.35 -5.67 -1.03
C CYS A 74 15.60 -5.66 -0.14
N VAL A 75 15.46 -5.83 1.17
CA VAL A 75 16.57 -5.90 2.13
C VAL A 75 17.44 -7.16 2.01
N ASP A 76 16.98 -8.17 1.26
CA ASP A 76 17.77 -9.36 0.94
C ASP A 76 18.61 -9.19 -0.32
N CYS A 77 18.40 -8.10 -1.07
CA CYS A 77 19.21 -7.78 -2.24
C CYS A 77 20.60 -7.30 -1.81
N VAL A 78 21.66 -7.85 -2.42
CA VAL A 78 23.05 -7.44 -2.16
C VAL A 78 23.30 -5.94 -2.39
N ASP A 79 22.57 -5.36 -3.35
CA ASP A 79 22.65 -3.94 -3.70
C ASP A 79 21.82 -3.02 -2.77
N TYR A 80 21.14 -3.57 -1.75
CA TYR A 80 20.24 -2.79 -0.92
C TYR A 80 21.00 -1.86 0.06
N PRO A 81 20.59 -0.59 0.21
CA PRO A 81 19.57 0.10 -0.56
C PRO A 81 20.08 0.55 -1.94
N CYS A 82 19.45 0.03 -3.01
CA CYS A 82 19.87 0.32 -4.38
C CYS A 82 19.36 1.69 -4.84
N LYS A 83 19.91 2.20 -5.96
CA LYS A 83 19.53 3.53 -6.51
C LYS A 83 18.03 3.67 -6.72
N MET A 84 17.37 2.63 -7.26
CA MET A 84 15.91 2.64 -7.49
C MET A 84 15.13 2.80 -6.17
N TYR A 85 15.52 2.06 -5.13
CA TYR A 85 14.88 2.13 -3.82
C TYR A 85 15.09 3.50 -3.16
N LYS A 86 16.33 4.01 -3.17
CA LYS A 86 16.67 5.35 -2.64
C LYS A 86 15.88 6.47 -3.32
N GLN A 87 15.75 6.42 -4.65
CA GLN A 87 14.98 7.41 -5.41
C GLN A 87 13.48 7.33 -5.09
N TRP A 88 12.93 6.12 -5.05
CA TRP A 88 11.52 5.90 -4.75
C TRP A 88 11.10 6.40 -3.36
N GLN A 89 12.00 6.36 -2.36
CA GLN A 89 11.73 6.93 -1.05
C GLN A 89 11.34 8.42 -1.08
N SER A 90 11.74 9.17 -2.12
CA SER A 90 11.28 10.55 -2.32
C SER A 90 9.76 10.66 -2.54
N ALA A 91 9.09 9.58 -2.93
CA ALA A 91 7.63 9.52 -3.05
C ALA A 91 6.93 9.69 -1.70
N ALA A 92 7.61 9.46 -0.56
CA ALA A 92 7.09 9.78 0.78
C ALA A 92 6.67 11.24 0.93
N LYS A 93 7.29 12.15 0.16
CA LYS A 93 6.87 13.55 0.08
C LYS A 93 5.42 13.70 -0.34
N PHE A 94 4.90 12.80 -1.19
CA PHE A 94 3.54 12.85 -1.74
C PHE A 94 2.61 11.78 -1.14
N LEU A 95 3.15 10.61 -0.85
CA LEU A 95 2.46 9.44 -0.30
C LEU A 95 3.12 9.07 1.03
N PRO A 96 2.68 9.66 2.17
CA PRO A 96 3.34 9.48 3.46
C PRO A 96 3.62 8.03 3.86
N HIS A 97 2.73 7.07 3.55
CA HIS A 97 2.95 5.65 3.86
C HIS A 97 4.23 5.05 3.25
N VAL A 98 4.83 5.67 2.22
CA VAL A 98 6.12 5.22 1.65
C VAL A 98 7.25 5.34 2.69
N SER A 99 7.19 6.28 3.63
CA SER A 99 8.23 6.42 4.67
C SER A 99 8.30 5.20 5.60
N GLU A 100 7.25 4.40 5.68
CA GLU A 100 7.20 3.18 6.49
C GLU A 100 8.04 2.04 5.90
N ALA A 101 8.38 2.11 4.62
CA ALA A 101 9.00 1.02 3.89
C ALA A 101 10.42 0.69 4.40
N ALA A 102 11.27 1.70 4.61
CA ALA A 102 12.63 1.47 5.09
C ALA A 102 12.67 0.94 6.54
N PRO A 103 11.96 1.54 7.52
CA PRO A 103 11.85 0.97 8.86
C PRO A 103 11.27 -0.45 8.86
N SER A 104 10.25 -0.71 8.04
CA SER A 104 9.67 -2.05 7.90
C SER A 104 10.69 -3.08 7.42
N LEU A 105 11.48 -2.74 6.40
CA LEU A 105 12.56 -3.60 5.92
C LEU A 105 13.65 -3.85 6.96
N THR A 106 13.93 -2.87 7.83
CA THR A 106 14.85 -3.07 8.97
C THR A 106 14.28 -4.12 9.93
N VAL A 107 13.02 -3.99 10.35
CA VAL A 107 12.37 -4.98 11.23
C VAL A 107 12.33 -6.36 10.58
N ILE A 108 11.95 -6.44 9.30
CA ILE A 108 11.93 -7.71 8.56
C ILE A 108 13.32 -8.37 8.57
N LYS A 109 14.40 -7.58 8.42
CA LYS A 109 15.77 -8.10 8.36
C LYS A 109 16.26 -8.65 9.70
N PHE A 110 15.93 -7.98 10.80
CA PHE A 110 16.48 -8.29 12.12
C PHE A 110 15.54 -9.15 12.97
N ASP A 111 14.23 -8.91 12.87
CA ASP A 111 13.21 -9.53 13.75
C ASP A 111 12.27 -10.49 12.99
N GLY A 112 12.37 -10.53 11.66
CA GLY A 112 11.61 -11.43 10.80
C GLY A 112 10.26 -10.87 10.33
N VAL A 113 9.76 -11.46 9.24
CA VAL A 113 8.52 -11.02 8.58
C VAL A 113 7.28 -11.19 9.47
N ASP A 114 7.19 -12.26 10.25
CA ASP A 114 6.02 -12.52 11.10
C ASP A 114 5.88 -11.49 12.22
N THR A 115 7.01 -11.11 12.85
CA THR A 115 7.07 -10.06 13.86
C THR A 115 6.61 -8.72 13.27
N TRP A 116 7.13 -8.37 12.10
CA TRP A 116 6.71 -7.17 11.39
C TRP A 116 5.21 -7.20 11.03
N LEU A 117 4.71 -8.31 10.48
CA LEU A 117 3.30 -8.45 10.11
C LEU A 117 2.37 -8.33 11.32
N ALA A 118 2.73 -8.92 12.46
CA ALA A 118 1.96 -8.80 13.69
C ALA A 118 1.90 -7.35 14.18
N ALA A 119 3.04 -6.63 14.16
CA ALA A 119 3.11 -5.23 14.55
C ALA A 119 2.28 -4.33 13.61
N GLN A 120 2.37 -4.55 12.29
CA GLN A 120 1.58 -3.79 11.32
C GLN A 120 0.08 -4.09 11.43
N LYS A 121 -0.30 -5.35 11.64
CA LYS A 121 -1.71 -5.71 11.87
C LYS A 121 -2.26 -4.98 13.08
N LYS A 122 -1.52 -4.93 14.20
CA LYS A 122 -1.91 -4.19 15.40
C LYS A 122 -2.03 -2.69 15.13
N ARG A 123 -1.03 -2.09 14.49
CA ARG A 123 -0.99 -0.65 14.20
C ARG A 123 -2.13 -0.17 13.30
N TRP A 124 -2.52 -0.99 12.31
CA TRP A 124 -3.56 -0.66 11.34
C TRP A 124 -4.92 -1.29 11.67
N SER A 125 -5.18 -1.50 12.97
CA SER A 125 -6.48 -1.91 13.51
C SER A 125 -7.06 -0.79 14.36
N CYS A 126 -8.36 -0.55 14.23
CA CYS A 126 -9.08 0.44 15.01
C CYS A 126 -8.89 0.16 16.51
N PRO A 127 -8.49 1.17 17.31
CA PRO A 127 -8.25 0.96 18.74
C PRO A 127 -9.54 0.64 19.52
N GLU A 128 -10.70 1.03 18.98
CA GLU A 128 -12.00 0.82 19.63
C GLU A 128 -12.60 -0.56 19.33
N CYS A 129 -12.68 -0.94 18.05
CA CYS A 129 -13.36 -2.19 17.65
C CYS A 129 -12.43 -3.27 17.06
N GLY A 130 -11.14 -2.97 16.86
CA GLY A 130 -10.17 -3.90 16.27
C GLY A 130 -10.30 -4.12 14.76
N ALA A 131 -11.25 -3.48 14.08
CA ALA A 131 -11.42 -3.61 12.64
C ALA A 131 -10.21 -3.01 11.88
N PRO A 132 -9.71 -3.64 10.81
CA PRO A 132 -8.61 -3.09 10.03
C PRO A 132 -9.03 -1.80 9.30
N PHE A 133 -8.10 -0.86 9.13
CA PHE A 133 -8.33 0.37 8.37
C PHE A 133 -7.16 0.69 7.43
N SER A 134 -7.42 1.51 6.41
CA SER A 134 -6.39 1.92 5.45
C SER A 134 -5.59 3.13 5.91
N TRP A 135 -4.39 3.31 5.34
CA TRP A 135 -3.49 4.44 5.63
C TRP A 135 -4.10 5.84 5.62
N TYR A 136 -5.19 6.06 4.88
CA TYR A 136 -5.81 7.37 4.70
C TYR A 136 -7.28 7.40 5.15
N ALA A 137 -7.74 6.40 5.91
CA ALA A 137 -9.09 6.38 6.47
C ALA A 137 -9.19 7.39 7.64
N PRO A 138 -10.02 8.44 7.53
CA PRO A 138 -10.20 9.39 8.63
C PRO A 138 -11.10 8.86 9.76
N GLU A 139 -11.83 7.78 9.49
CA GLU A 139 -12.84 7.19 10.37
C GLU A 139 -12.88 5.67 10.14
N CYS A 140 -13.16 4.90 11.19
CA CYS A 140 -13.32 3.46 11.11
C CYS A 140 -14.65 3.10 10.45
N SER A 141 -14.62 2.33 9.37
CA SER A 141 -15.82 1.94 8.65
C SER A 141 -16.73 0.96 9.42
N ALA A 142 -16.24 0.35 10.50
CA ALA A 142 -16.99 -0.62 11.28
C ALA A 142 -17.74 0.01 12.47
N CYS A 143 -17.14 0.98 13.17
CA CYS A 143 -17.71 1.56 14.39
C CYS A 143 -17.80 3.09 14.40
N GLY A 144 -17.30 3.78 13.37
CA GLY A 144 -17.34 5.24 13.29
C GLY A 144 -16.29 5.97 14.14
N HIS A 145 -15.38 5.25 14.80
CA HIS A 145 -14.29 5.87 15.57
C HIS A 145 -13.44 6.79 14.68
N SER A 146 -13.10 7.98 15.15
CA SER A 146 -12.19 8.88 14.42
C SER A 146 -10.78 8.30 14.41
N LEU A 147 -10.19 8.15 13.21
CA LEU A 147 -8.84 7.62 13.02
C LEU A 147 -7.81 8.72 12.66
N ALA A 148 -8.13 9.98 12.98
CA ALA A 148 -7.35 11.13 12.54
C ALA A 148 -5.95 11.23 13.19
N SER A 149 -5.74 10.55 14.33
CA SER A 149 -4.45 10.43 15.02
C SER A 149 -3.60 9.27 14.49
N GLU A 150 -4.24 8.24 13.92
CA GLU A 150 -3.62 6.99 13.51
C GLU A 150 -3.31 6.98 12.00
N ALA A 151 -4.18 7.58 11.19
CA ALA A 151 -4.08 7.60 9.73
C ALA A 151 -3.25 8.80 9.22
N TYR A 152 -2.64 8.63 8.05
CA TYR A 152 -1.99 9.73 7.34
C TYR A 152 -3.00 10.70 6.76
N LYS A 153 -2.58 11.96 6.67
CA LYS A 153 -3.34 13.02 6.00
C LYS A 153 -2.81 13.25 4.60
N MET A 154 -3.72 13.25 3.62
CA MET A 154 -3.39 13.78 2.29
C MET A 154 -3.54 15.30 2.31
N ALA A 155 -2.46 16.04 2.02
CA ALA A 155 -2.49 17.50 2.03
C ALA A 155 -3.51 18.08 1.02
N GLY A 156 -4.20 19.17 1.40
CA GLY A 156 -5.36 19.73 0.66
C GLY A 156 -5.13 20.02 -0.82
N TRP A 157 -4.05 20.71 -1.18
CA TRP A 157 -3.64 20.94 -2.58
C TRP A 157 -3.41 19.65 -3.39
N ARG A 158 -3.03 18.56 -2.73
CA ARG A 158 -2.79 17.25 -3.36
C ARG A 158 -4.08 16.52 -3.67
N LYS A 159 -5.16 16.73 -2.91
CA LYS A 159 -6.49 16.17 -3.26
C LYS A 159 -6.97 16.67 -4.62
N LEU A 160 -6.69 17.94 -4.93
CA LEU A 160 -7.06 18.56 -6.21
C LEU A 160 -6.17 18.06 -7.35
N LEU A 161 -4.84 18.02 -7.16
CA LEU A 161 -3.88 17.55 -8.17
C LEU A 161 -4.03 16.05 -8.50
N CYS A 162 -4.35 15.24 -7.49
CA CYS A 162 -4.45 13.78 -7.58
C CYS A 162 -5.61 13.33 -8.48
N ARG A 163 -6.74 14.04 -8.44
CA ARG A 163 -7.92 13.79 -9.29
C ARG A 163 -7.65 13.94 -10.79
N PHE A 164 -6.62 14.68 -11.20
CA PHE A 164 -6.26 14.85 -12.60
C PHE A 164 -5.11 13.95 -13.04
N LEU A 165 -4.09 13.74 -12.20
CA LEU A 165 -2.88 13.00 -12.57
C LEU A 165 -3.01 11.47 -12.50
N LEU A 166 -3.68 10.92 -11.49
CA LEU A 166 -3.79 9.46 -11.34
C LEU A 166 -4.63 8.79 -12.45
N PRO A 167 -5.75 9.39 -12.92
CA PRO A 167 -6.46 8.85 -14.08
C PRO A 167 -5.61 8.79 -15.36
N ILE A 168 -4.74 9.77 -15.59
CA ILE A 168 -3.83 9.79 -16.75
C ILE A 168 -2.82 8.65 -16.66
N LEU A 169 -2.22 8.44 -15.48
CA LEU A 169 -1.28 7.34 -15.25
C LEU A 169 -1.97 5.97 -15.39
N TYR A 170 -3.20 5.83 -14.88
CA TYR A 170 -4.01 4.62 -15.04
C TYR A 170 -4.37 4.34 -16.50
N ARG A 171 -4.81 5.34 -17.29
CA ARG A 171 -5.06 5.16 -18.73
C ARG A 171 -3.81 4.74 -19.49
N LYS A 172 -2.65 5.32 -19.17
CA LYS A 172 -1.36 4.95 -19.76
C LYS A 172 -0.92 3.52 -19.38
N ALA A 173 -1.29 3.06 -18.19
CA ALA A 173 -1.08 1.68 -17.75
C ALA A 173 -1.99 0.69 -18.49
N LYS A 174 -3.28 1.03 -18.64
CA LYS A 174 -4.29 0.20 -19.31
C LYS A 174 -4.05 0.07 -20.83
N GLY A 175 -3.55 1.12 -21.47
CA GLY A 175 -3.21 1.10 -22.91
C GLY A 175 -1.87 0.42 -23.26
N LYS A 176 -1.15 -0.12 -22.27
CA LYS A 176 0.09 -0.89 -22.44
C LYS A 176 -0.06 -2.36 -22.03
N ALA A 177 -1.26 -2.77 -21.63
CA ALA A 177 -1.61 -4.14 -21.28
C ALA A 177 -2.20 -4.88 -22.49
#